data_AF-A0A2N2Z182-F1
#
_entry.id   AF-A0A2N2Z182-F1
#
_cell.length_a   1.000
_cell.length_b   1.000
_cell.length_c   1.000
_cell.angle_alpha   90.00
_cell.angle_beta   90.00
_cell.angle_gamma   90.00
#
_symmetry.space_group_name_H-M   'P 1'
#
loop_
_entity.id
_entity.type
_entity.pdbx_description
1 polymer ?
#
loop_
_entity_poly.entity_id
_entity_poly.type
_entity_poly.pdbx_seq_one_letter_code
_entity_poly.pdbx_strand_id
1 'polypeptide(L)'
;ILINNSEGGTITINGNIVPHPEKGITIINENWETYEASITVNGDADLSSIDSFSGEGTNFSNEGAFTVTGDLIISPGFGYIENNGVVTIGGDLLGGSSGDDWESLFVNEGLLKLGGNVFPAAPYLGNLAVGLNSTVEYIGNSHQTIFNPWDENFEPGGSYNNLIIINSSEAGLNMASDITVTGSLGLLNGFLHLEDKNLTLDTSATISGTPSAGNMIVANSSGEVRKIFTSPGSFTFPIGDNTGTAEYSPVTLNFTSGTFTDGYAGVNLVNAAYPGTSGSYLNRYWNISSSGITDFACNTQFDYVPADVTGIESNLYCYRVAPTVDQYDVANTSLHQLTANGLTSFGTFTGRESYNPDFPLAYSVTGGGSYCEGSDGREVGLSGSELTVTYTLFRNNVAQSPTIAGTGSAISFGNQLSGTYTVTGTNDSGTTLMTGNAVITENATVTPGVTITPDANFVCAGTYITIVATTVNGGDTPDYQWFVNGIESGDNNPDFSYLPENEDMVSLILTSSELCTNENPVESNILNLFVNALPEVTWRIFEPDTLCDDWSTIALTGGLPEGGTYSGIGVTNNTFNPAIAGPGTHDIIYTFTD
;
A
#
# COMPACT_ATOMS: atom_id res chain seq x y z
N ILE A 1 38.86 12.26 21.70
CA ILE A 1 38.72 13.72 21.93
C ILE A 1 37.98 13.89 23.25
N LEU A 2 38.46 14.71 24.18
CA LEU A 2 37.79 14.95 25.47
C LEU A 2 37.11 16.31 25.47
N ILE A 3 35.80 16.35 25.68
CA ILE A 3 35.03 17.54 26.00
C ILE A 3 34.62 17.39 27.47
N ASN A 4 35.30 18.10 28.37
CA ASN A 4 35.04 18.01 29.80
C ASN A 4 34.47 19.33 30.33
N ASN A 5 33.24 19.28 30.83
CA ASN A 5 32.52 20.36 31.49
C ASN A 5 32.21 20.02 32.97
N SER A 6 33.03 19.17 33.60
CA SER A 6 32.85 18.69 34.99
C SER A 6 32.90 19.79 36.07
N GLU A 7 33.42 20.97 35.73
CA GLU A 7 33.47 22.13 36.63
C GLU A 7 32.26 23.07 36.48
N GLY A 8 31.30 22.74 35.61
CA GLY A 8 30.18 23.60 35.25
C GLY A 8 30.52 24.69 34.23
N GLY A 9 29.50 25.42 33.78
CA GLY A 9 29.57 26.47 32.76
C GLY A 9 28.95 26.08 31.42
N THR A 10 29.10 26.96 30.42
CA THR A 10 28.54 26.77 29.07
C THR A 10 29.64 26.57 28.03
N ILE A 11 29.58 25.47 27.30
CA ILE A 11 30.37 25.20 26.10
C ILE A 11 29.44 25.33 24.88
N THR A 12 29.80 26.18 23.93
CA THR A 12 29.08 26.30 22.65
C THR A 12 30.00 25.98 21.49
N ILE A 13 29.61 25.00 20.68
CA ILE A 13 30.30 24.56 19.47
C ILE A 13 29.48 25.06 18.27
N ASN A 14 29.99 26.08 17.57
CA ASN A 14 29.34 26.67 16.40
C ASN A 14 29.69 25.90 15.12
N GLY A 15 29.21 24.66 15.03
CA GLY A 15 29.44 23.75 13.91
C GLY A 15 29.27 22.29 14.35
N ASN A 16 29.79 21.37 13.55
CA ASN A 16 29.64 19.94 13.80
C ASN A 16 30.75 19.40 14.70
N ILE A 17 30.41 18.41 15.54
CA ILE A 17 31.40 17.48 16.11
C ILE A 17 31.57 16.36 15.09
N VAL A 18 32.81 16.12 14.65
CA VAL A 18 33.15 15.07 13.69
C VAL A 18 34.11 14.06 14.31
N PRO A 19 33.96 12.76 14.02
CA PRO A 19 34.77 11.73 14.62
C PRO A 19 36.19 11.76 14.06
N HIS A 20 37.16 11.35 14.88
CA HIS A 20 38.51 11.08 14.40
C HIS A 20 38.60 9.60 14.00
N PRO A 21 39.24 9.25 12.86
CA PRO A 21 39.29 7.86 12.37
C PRO A 21 39.84 6.84 13.37
N GLU A 22 40.75 7.27 14.25
CA GLU A 22 41.47 6.40 15.18
C GLU A 22 41.22 6.75 16.66
N LYS A 23 40.29 7.66 16.99
CA LYS A 23 40.09 8.11 18.38
C LYS A 23 38.61 8.30 18.70
N GLY A 24 38.13 7.63 19.74
CA GLY A 24 36.80 7.84 20.31
C GLY A 24 36.62 9.26 20.87
N ILE A 25 35.36 9.65 21.11
CA ILE A 25 34.99 10.93 21.74
C ILE A 25 34.51 10.64 23.16
N THR A 26 34.99 11.41 24.13
CA THR A 26 34.52 11.37 25.51
C THR A 26 33.92 12.72 25.84
N ILE A 27 32.67 12.72 26.30
CA ILE A 27 31.98 13.91 26.77
C ILE A 27 31.64 13.70 28.24
N ILE A 28 32.05 14.64 29.09
CA ILE A 28 31.69 14.67 30.51
C ILE A 28 30.98 15.99 30.72
N ASN A 29 29.66 15.95 30.93
CA ASN A 29 28.84 17.11 31.22
C ASN A 29 28.20 16.97 32.60
N GLU A 30 29.03 17.06 33.62
CA GLU A 30 28.68 16.81 35.02
C GLU A 30 28.86 18.07 35.86
N ASN A 31 28.03 18.26 36.87
CA ASN A 31 28.37 19.06 38.04
C ASN A 31 27.55 18.55 39.22
N TRP A 32 28.21 18.30 40.36
CA TRP A 32 27.59 17.77 41.57
C TRP A 32 26.58 18.75 42.22
N GLU A 33 26.49 19.98 41.69
CA GLU A 33 25.44 20.95 41.98
C GLU A 33 24.49 21.11 40.79
N THR A 34 23.19 21.16 41.08
CA THR A 34 22.10 21.11 40.09
C THR A 34 22.18 22.25 39.06
N TYR A 35 22.25 21.90 37.77
CA TYR A 35 22.02 22.75 36.58
C TYR A 35 23.08 23.80 36.18
N GLU A 36 24.38 23.58 36.41
CA GLU A 36 25.39 24.55 35.96
C GLU A 36 26.17 24.16 34.69
N ALA A 37 26.12 22.90 34.24
CA ALA A 37 26.86 22.42 33.07
C ALA A 37 25.98 22.37 31.81
N SER A 38 26.33 23.12 30.76
CA SER A 38 25.63 23.11 29.47
C SER A 38 26.60 22.97 28.30
N ILE A 39 26.31 22.06 27.38
CA ILE A 39 27.01 21.91 26.11
C ILE A 39 25.98 22.06 24.98
N THR A 40 26.24 22.97 24.05
CA THR A 40 25.41 23.18 22.86
C THR A 40 26.24 23.00 21.60
N VAL A 41 25.78 22.14 20.70
CA VAL A 41 26.33 21.90 19.36
C VAL A 41 25.35 22.49 18.34
N ASN A 42 25.73 23.60 17.72
CA ASN A 42 24.96 24.27 16.66
C ASN A 42 25.26 23.63 15.29
N GLY A 43 24.99 22.34 15.19
CA GLY A 43 25.27 21.47 14.04
C GLY A 43 25.00 20.01 14.40
N ASP A 44 25.57 19.10 13.65
CA ASP A 44 25.50 17.65 13.92
C ASP A 44 26.57 17.25 14.95
N ALA A 45 26.23 16.28 15.80
CA ALA A 45 27.17 15.67 16.73
C ALA A 45 27.40 14.22 16.37
N ASP A 46 28.49 13.94 15.66
CA ASP A 46 28.89 12.57 15.37
C ASP A 46 29.88 12.08 16.42
N LEU A 47 29.37 11.23 17.32
CA LEU A 47 30.10 10.60 18.40
C LEU A 47 30.54 9.17 18.04
N SER A 48 30.54 8.81 16.76
CA SER A 48 31.02 7.50 16.32
C SER A 48 32.54 7.37 16.39
N SER A 49 33.04 6.13 16.37
CA SER A 49 34.45 5.82 16.14
C SER A 49 34.55 4.87 14.95
N ILE A 50 35.56 5.04 14.10
CA ILE A 50 35.74 4.25 12.87
C ILE A 50 36.42 2.89 13.15
N ASP A 51 37.06 2.71 14.32
CA ASP A 51 37.89 1.54 14.61
C ASP A 51 37.30 0.68 15.74
N SER A 52 36.67 -0.43 15.37
CA SER A 52 36.05 -1.43 16.26
C SER A 52 37.05 -2.25 17.09
N PHE A 53 38.36 -1.98 16.98
CA PHE A 53 39.43 -2.83 17.52
C PHE A 53 40.06 -2.36 18.84
N SER A 54 39.77 -1.16 19.34
CA SER A 54 40.46 -0.64 20.54
C SER A 54 39.72 -0.82 21.87
N GLY A 55 38.42 -1.16 21.86
CA GLY A 55 37.62 -1.26 23.08
C GLY A 55 37.45 0.07 23.84
N GLU A 56 37.93 1.18 23.30
CA GLU A 56 37.70 2.54 23.81
C GLU A 56 36.54 3.19 23.04
N GLY A 57 35.32 2.76 23.35
CA GLY A 57 34.12 3.37 22.78
C GLY A 57 33.87 4.77 23.33
N THR A 58 32.85 5.44 22.77
CA THR A 58 32.43 6.77 23.21
C THR A 58 31.80 6.68 24.59
N ASN A 59 32.41 7.37 25.57
CA ASN A 59 31.84 7.55 26.91
C ASN A 59 31.18 8.93 26.99
N PHE A 60 29.87 8.97 27.23
CA PHE A 60 29.15 10.21 27.47
C PHE A 60 28.36 10.12 28.78
N SER A 61 28.73 10.96 29.74
CA SER A 61 27.99 11.15 30.99
C SER A 61 27.40 12.55 31.02
N ASN A 62 26.10 12.66 31.27
CA ASN A 62 25.38 13.92 31.31
C ASN A 62 24.50 14.04 32.55
N GLU A 63 24.82 15.00 33.41
CA GLU A 63 23.96 15.48 34.50
C GLU A 63 23.43 16.90 34.22
N GLY A 64 23.98 17.58 33.21
CA GLY A 64 23.62 18.93 32.78
C GLY A 64 22.68 18.99 31.56
N ALA A 65 22.77 20.07 30.78
CA ALA A 65 22.03 20.24 29.53
C ALA A 65 22.94 20.01 28.31
N PHE A 66 22.67 18.96 27.53
CA PHE A 66 23.33 18.69 26.26
C PHE A 66 22.34 18.92 25.11
N THR A 67 22.69 19.81 24.18
CA THR A 67 21.82 20.17 23.05
C THR A 67 22.58 20.04 21.74
N VAL A 68 22.00 19.32 20.78
CA VAL A 68 22.46 19.20 19.40
C VAL A 68 21.35 19.74 18.51
N THR A 69 21.62 20.75 17.69
CA THR A 69 20.57 21.32 16.81
C THR A 69 20.32 20.49 15.56
N GLY A 70 21.31 19.73 15.11
CA GLY A 70 21.21 18.76 14.01
C GLY A 70 21.10 17.32 14.52
N ASP A 71 21.70 16.39 13.77
CA ASP A 71 21.63 14.96 14.08
C ASP A 71 22.63 14.57 15.18
N LEU A 72 22.25 13.62 16.04
CA LEU A 72 23.16 12.96 16.97
C LEU A 72 23.45 11.55 16.47
N ILE A 73 24.71 11.25 16.15
CA ILE A 73 25.15 9.93 15.69
C ILE A 73 25.94 9.25 16.81
N ILE A 74 25.54 8.04 17.21
CA ILE A 74 26.22 7.22 18.22
C ILE A 74 26.98 6.04 17.59
N SER A 75 28.14 5.68 18.16
CA SER A 75 29.04 4.67 17.56
C SER A 75 28.41 3.27 17.46
N PRO A 76 28.64 2.53 16.36
CA PRO A 76 28.67 1.07 16.40
C PRO A 76 29.96 0.68 17.15
N GLY A 77 29.86 -0.03 18.27
CA GLY A 77 30.95 -0.42 19.16
C GLY A 77 31.08 0.45 20.42
N PHE A 78 30.67 -0.12 21.57
CA PHE A 78 30.88 0.39 22.95
C PHE A 78 30.52 1.87 23.20
N GLY A 79 29.45 2.38 22.60
CA GLY A 79 28.94 3.72 22.88
C GLY A 79 27.92 3.71 24.01
N TYR A 80 28.31 4.14 25.22
CA TYR A 80 27.40 4.28 26.36
C TYR A 80 27.16 5.76 26.63
N ILE A 81 25.91 6.20 26.39
CA ILE A 81 25.43 7.52 26.82
C ILE A 81 24.56 7.32 28.04
N GLU A 82 25.02 7.80 29.19
CA GLU A 82 24.20 7.90 30.40
C GLU A 82 23.69 9.31 30.58
N ASN A 83 22.37 9.48 30.48
CA ASN A 83 21.71 10.75 30.73
C ASN A 83 20.92 10.74 32.05
N ASN A 84 21.41 11.53 33.00
CA ASN A 84 20.72 11.92 34.24
C ASN A 84 20.21 13.38 34.18
N GLY A 85 20.63 14.16 33.16
CA GLY A 85 20.22 15.54 32.92
C GLY A 85 19.22 15.71 31.77
N VAL A 86 19.41 16.76 30.96
CA VAL A 86 18.58 17.03 29.77
C VAL A 86 19.40 16.82 28.49
N VAL A 87 18.91 15.96 27.60
CA VAL A 87 19.43 15.82 26.23
C VAL A 87 18.38 16.32 25.26
N THR A 88 18.76 17.19 24.32
CA THR A 88 17.91 17.66 23.23
C THR A 88 18.58 17.42 21.90
N ILE A 89 17.91 16.69 21.01
CA ILE A 89 18.36 16.38 19.66
C ILE A 89 17.37 17.05 18.70
N GLY A 90 17.83 18.02 17.91
CA GLY A 90 17.00 18.78 16.98
C GLY A 90 16.69 18.01 15.70
N GLY A 91 17.65 17.21 15.21
CA GLY A 91 17.50 16.29 14.08
C GLY A 91 17.27 14.86 14.52
N ASP A 92 17.76 13.92 13.72
CA ASP A 92 17.60 12.48 13.95
C ASP A 92 18.60 11.95 15.00
N LEU A 93 18.16 10.95 15.78
CA LEU A 93 19.05 10.11 16.56
C LEU A 93 19.44 8.90 15.70
N LEU A 94 20.70 8.88 15.29
CA LEU A 94 21.29 7.89 14.40
C LEU A 94 22.36 7.07 15.14
N GLY A 95 22.72 5.91 14.61
CA GLY A 95 23.82 5.08 15.13
C GLY A 95 23.43 3.67 15.56
N GLY A 96 24.40 2.96 16.15
CA GLY A 96 24.29 1.57 16.59
C GLY A 96 24.65 0.52 15.51
N SER A 97 25.10 -0.65 15.95
CA SER A 97 25.30 -1.85 15.13
C SER A 97 24.21 -2.89 15.43
N SER A 98 23.97 -3.79 14.47
CA SER A 98 22.95 -4.81 14.62
C SER A 98 23.32 -5.83 15.72
N GLY A 99 22.85 -5.62 16.95
CA GLY A 99 22.61 -6.70 17.91
C GLY A 99 23.50 -6.83 19.15
N ASP A 100 24.24 -5.80 19.56
CA ASP A 100 24.98 -5.82 20.85
C ASP A 100 24.35 -4.85 21.88
N ASP A 101 24.14 -5.32 23.12
CA ASP A 101 23.35 -4.65 24.17
C ASP A 101 23.92 -3.28 24.63
N TRP A 102 25.19 -3.02 24.31
CA TRP A 102 25.97 -1.88 24.81
C TRP A 102 25.97 -0.67 23.88
N GLU A 103 25.10 -0.66 22.86
CA GLU A 103 25.03 0.37 21.81
C GLU A 103 23.73 1.18 21.91
N SER A 104 23.52 1.73 23.11
CA SER A 104 22.26 2.37 23.49
C SER A 104 22.46 3.80 23.95
N LEU A 105 21.53 4.68 23.58
CA LEU A 105 21.30 5.90 24.36
C LEU A 105 20.50 5.49 25.59
N PHE A 106 21.11 5.57 26.78
CA PHE A 106 20.44 5.26 28.04
C PHE A 106 20.00 6.54 28.76
N VAL A 107 18.69 6.69 28.93
CA VAL A 107 18.08 7.77 29.70
C VAL A 107 17.71 7.21 31.06
N ASN A 108 18.58 7.36 32.07
CA ASN A 108 18.38 6.76 33.38
C ASN A 108 17.25 7.47 34.16
N GLU A 109 17.50 8.71 34.60
CA GLU A 109 16.52 9.54 35.32
C GLU A 109 16.26 10.90 34.66
N GLY A 110 16.88 11.16 33.51
CA GLY A 110 16.84 12.44 32.82
C GLY A 110 15.66 12.66 31.86
N LEU A 111 15.71 13.80 31.17
CA LEU A 111 14.80 14.18 30.10
C LEU A 111 15.50 14.06 28.73
N LEU A 112 14.90 13.33 27.81
CA LEU A 112 15.32 13.26 26.41
C LEU A 112 14.27 13.95 25.52
N LYS A 113 14.70 14.90 24.70
CA LYS A 113 13.86 15.58 23.69
C LYS A 113 14.32 15.23 22.28
N LEU A 114 13.38 14.76 21.46
CA LEU A 114 13.63 14.22 20.11
C LEU A 114 12.90 15.06 19.06
N GLY A 115 13.66 15.78 18.23
CA GLY A 115 13.17 16.58 17.11
C GLY A 115 12.98 15.80 15.81
N GLY A 116 13.81 14.78 15.58
CA GLY A 116 13.76 13.88 14.42
C GLY A 116 13.50 12.42 14.79
N ASN A 117 13.70 11.52 13.85
CA ASN A 117 13.46 10.09 14.01
C ASN A 117 14.50 9.44 14.93
N VAL A 118 14.11 8.34 15.56
CA VAL A 118 14.99 7.48 16.35
C VAL A 118 15.29 6.22 15.56
N PHE A 119 16.55 6.07 15.14
CA PHE A 119 17.07 4.92 14.36
C PHE A 119 16.20 4.52 13.15
N PRO A 120 15.93 5.43 12.19
CA PRO A 120 14.93 5.22 11.14
C PRO A 120 15.32 4.20 10.04
N ALA A 121 16.62 3.95 9.80
CA ALA A 121 17.05 3.08 8.71
C ALA A 121 18.48 2.52 8.88
N ALA A 122 18.70 1.33 8.31
CA ALA A 122 20.03 0.72 8.16
C ALA A 122 21.03 1.65 7.40
N PRO A 123 22.35 1.58 7.67
CA PRO A 123 23.05 0.55 8.46
C PRO A 123 22.99 0.75 9.97
N TYR A 124 22.37 1.84 10.43
CA TYR A 124 22.33 2.24 11.82
C TYR A 124 21.14 1.62 12.53
N LEU A 125 21.39 0.59 13.35
CA LEU A 125 20.40 -0.04 14.21
C LEU A 125 20.89 0.15 15.65
N GLY A 126 20.29 1.09 16.39
CA GLY A 126 20.61 1.33 17.80
C GLY A 126 19.38 1.10 18.67
N ASN A 127 19.59 1.07 19.98
CA ASN A 127 18.51 0.93 20.95
C ASN A 127 18.38 2.19 21.81
N LEU A 128 17.14 2.60 22.09
CA LEU A 128 16.84 3.60 23.10
C LEU A 128 16.48 2.84 24.38
N ALA A 129 17.32 2.91 25.41
CA ALA A 129 17.04 2.36 26.73
C ALA A 129 16.55 3.48 27.65
N VAL A 130 15.47 3.22 28.40
CA VAL A 130 14.90 4.23 29.30
C VAL A 130 14.69 3.64 30.70
N GLY A 131 15.18 4.36 31.71
CA GLY A 131 15.03 4.02 33.11
C GLY A 131 13.67 4.43 33.66
N LEU A 132 13.33 3.87 34.82
CA LEU A 132 12.01 4.00 35.45
C LEU A 132 11.63 5.42 35.86
N ASN A 133 12.58 6.36 35.94
CA ASN A 133 12.32 7.76 36.32
C ASN A 133 12.48 8.74 35.14
N SER A 134 12.70 8.23 33.92
CA SER A 134 12.96 9.04 32.74
C SER A 134 11.72 9.72 32.16
N THR A 135 11.95 10.77 31.38
CA THR A 135 10.94 11.40 30.51
C THR A 135 11.46 11.49 29.08
N VAL A 136 10.64 11.09 28.11
CA VAL A 136 10.94 11.22 26.68
C VAL A 136 9.89 12.12 26.02
N GLU A 137 10.35 13.21 25.43
CA GLU A 137 9.54 14.17 24.68
C GLU A 137 9.82 14.05 23.17
N TYR A 138 8.77 13.85 22.38
CA TYR A 138 8.84 14.01 20.93
C TYR A 138 8.37 15.43 20.58
N ILE A 139 9.30 16.25 20.10
CA ILE A 139 9.15 17.70 19.90
C ILE A 139 9.27 18.11 18.42
N GLY A 140 9.21 17.14 17.51
CA GLY A 140 9.45 17.37 16.08
C GLY A 140 8.42 18.28 15.40
N ASN A 141 8.77 18.73 14.20
CA ASN A 141 7.88 19.46 13.28
C ASN A 141 7.68 18.74 11.95
N SER A 142 8.25 17.54 11.82
CA SER A 142 8.06 16.59 10.74
C SER A 142 7.45 15.30 11.26
N HIS A 143 7.05 14.42 10.35
CA HIS A 143 6.68 13.05 10.68
C HIS A 143 7.81 12.36 11.48
N GLN A 144 7.45 11.66 12.55
CA GLN A 144 8.37 10.88 13.38
C GLN A 144 7.86 9.45 13.56
N THR A 145 8.76 8.49 13.70
CA THR A 145 8.43 7.13 14.14
C THR A 145 8.82 6.92 15.60
N ILE A 146 7.99 6.21 16.35
CA ILE A 146 8.23 5.82 17.74
C ILE A 146 8.21 4.29 17.89
N PHE A 147 9.12 3.77 18.70
CA PHE A 147 9.24 2.35 19.03
C PHE A 147 9.21 2.17 20.55
N ASN A 148 8.97 0.94 20.99
CA ASN A 148 9.13 0.56 22.39
C ASN A 148 10.62 0.63 22.76
N PRO A 149 10.97 1.27 23.88
CA PRO A 149 12.35 1.34 24.32
C PRO A 149 12.79 -0.02 24.90
N TRP A 150 14.09 -0.18 25.07
CA TRP A 150 14.67 -1.20 25.92
C TRP A 150 14.53 -0.80 27.39
N ASP A 151 14.57 -1.79 28.28
CA ASP A 151 14.51 -1.55 29.72
C ASP A 151 15.87 -1.06 30.28
N GLU A 152 15.91 -0.80 31.58
CA GLU A 152 17.13 -0.37 32.29
C GLU A 152 18.23 -1.45 32.37
N ASN A 153 17.90 -2.69 32.05
CA ASN A 153 18.84 -3.80 31.98
C ASN A 153 19.33 -4.06 30.55
N PHE A 154 18.99 -3.17 29.61
CA PHE A 154 19.31 -3.31 28.19
C PHE A 154 18.69 -4.56 27.56
N GLU A 155 17.45 -4.88 27.93
CA GLU A 155 16.68 -5.95 27.33
C GLU A 155 15.51 -5.39 26.50
N PRO A 156 15.15 -6.04 25.38
CA PRO A 156 14.01 -5.63 24.58
C PRO A 156 12.69 -5.79 25.35
N GLY A 157 11.74 -4.89 25.12
CA GLY A 157 10.44 -4.92 25.80
C GLY A 157 10.34 -4.02 27.03
N GLY A 158 11.15 -2.97 27.10
CA GLY A 158 11.03 -1.92 28.10
C GLY A 158 9.72 -1.13 27.99
N SER A 159 9.63 -0.01 28.69
CA SER A 159 8.42 0.82 28.71
C SER A 159 8.81 2.27 28.95
N TYR A 160 8.07 3.20 28.35
CA TYR A 160 8.23 4.60 28.72
C TYR A 160 7.60 4.83 30.10
N ASN A 161 8.34 5.44 31.03
CA ASN A 161 7.70 5.93 32.25
C ASN A 161 6.85 7.16 31.94
N ASN A 162 7.47 8.24 31.46
CA ASN A 162 6.77 9.42 30.97
C ASN A 162 7.05 9.63 29.48
N LEU A 163 6.02 9.49 28.65
CA LEU A 163 6.06 9.78 27.22
C LEU A 163 5.26 11.05 26.96
N ILE A 164 5.87 12.05 26.34
CA ILE A 164 5.24 13.33 26.05
C ILE A 164 5.30 13.60 24.54
N ILE A 165 4.16 13.97 23.98
CA ILE A 165 3.98 14.25 22.56
C ILE A 165 3.65 15.74 22.40
N ILE A 166 4.56 16.46 21.75
CA ILE A 166 4.44 17.90 21.41
C ILE A 166 4.72 18.12 19.91
N ASN A 167 4.74 17.05 19.12
CA ASN A 167 5.05 17.14 17.71
C ASN A 167 4.03 18.02 16.98
N SER A 168 4.52 18.97 16.19
CA SER A 168 3.70 19.98 15.50
C SER A 168 3.34 19.64 14.06
N SER A 169 3.80 18.49 13.57
CA SER A 169 3.49 17.95 12.25
C SER A 169 2.05 17.45 12.17
N GLU A 170 1.37 17.73 11.07
CA GLU A 170 0.06 17.16 10.75
C GLU A 170 0.12 15.63 10.58
N ALA A 171 1.28 15.08 10.22
CA ALA A 171 1.51 13.64 10.10
C ALA A 171 1.76 12.95 11.45
N GLY A 172 1.99 13.71 12.53
CA GLY A 172 2.17 13.17 13.88
C GLY A 172 3.32 12.18 14.06
N LEU A 173 3.17 11.30 15.05
CA LEU A 173 4.05 10.19 15.37
C LEU A 173 3.40 8.86 15.00
N ASN A 174 4.11 8.00 14.27
CA ASN A 174 3.63 6.65 13.98
C ASN A 174 4.29 5.62 14.88
N MET A 175 3.48 4.78 15.50
CA MET A 175 3.95 3.62 16.25
C MET A 175 4.45 2.55 15.30
N ALA A 176 5.72 2.18 15.45
CA ALA A 176 6.35 1.13 14.67
C ALA A 176 6.48 -0.20 15.45
N SER A 177 6.16 -0.20 16.75
CA SER A 177 5.97 -1.39 17.58
C SER A 177 4.86 -1.15 18.60
N ASP A 178 4.41 -2.21 19.29
CA ASP A 178 3.58 -2.06 20.48
C ASP A 178 4.35 -1.23 21.52
N ILE A 179 3.68 -0.31 22.22
CA ILE A 179 4.30 0.59 23.21
C ILE A 179 3.60 0.42 24.55
N THR A 180 4.38 0.40 25.62
CA THR A 180 3.86 0.47 26.99
C THR A 180 4.28 1.78 27.65
N VAL A 181 3.31 2.45 28.31
CA VAL A 181 3.54 3.62 29.16
C VAL A 181 3.10 3.28 30.58
N THR A 182 4.00 3.44 31.55
CA THR A 182 3.76 3.06 32.95
C THR A 182 3.37 4.23 33.86
N GLY A 183 3.82 5.45 33.56
CA GLY A 183 3.62 6.66 34.38
C GLY A 183 2.67 7.69 33.77
N SER A 184 3.10 8.45 32.77
CA SER A 184 2.26 9.48 32.12
C SER A 184 2.42 9.50 30.61
N LEU A 185 1.30 9.54 29.90
CA LEU A 185 1.24 9.90 28.49
C LEU A 185 0.75 11.35 28.38
N GLY A 186 1.64 12.26 28.03
CA GLY A 186 1.32 13.66 27.77
C GLY A 186 0.93 13.89 26.32
N LEU A 187 -0.33 14.27 26.09
CA LEU A 187 -0.85 14.69 24.79
C LEU A 187 -0.98 16.21 24.78
N LEU A 188 0.12 16.89 24.43
CA LEU A 188 0.21 18.35 24.49
C LEU A 188 0.02 18.98 23.11
N ASN A 189 0.55 18.37 22.05
CA ASN A 189 0.35 18.79 20.66
C ASN A 189 0.60 17.62 19.70
N GLY A 190 -0.19 17.52 18.63
CA GLY A 190 -0.01 16.54 17.56
C GLY A 190 -0.63 15.16 17.81
N PHE A 191 -0.43 14.27 16.87
CA PHE A 191 -1.10 12.96 16.84
C PHE A 191 -0.16 11.82 17.19
N LEU A 192 -0.69 10.80 17.87
CA LEU A 192 -0.06 9.49 18.00
C LEU A 192 -0.87 8.47 17.18
N HIS A 193 -0.33 8.00 16.07
CA HIS A 193 -0.95 7.00 15.19
C HIS A 193 -0.60 5.59 15.64
N LEU A 194 -1.63 4.79 15.94
CA LEU A 194 -1.45 3.41 16.37
C LEU A 194 -1.02 2.48 15.23
N GLU A 195 -1.45 2.74 14.00
CA GLU A 195 -1.29 1.81 12.87
C GLU A 195 -1.83 0.40 13.25
N ASP A 196 -1.03 -0.65 13.09
CA ASP A 196 -1.39 -2.01 13.51
C ASP A 196 -0.90 -2.36 14.93
N LYS A 197 -0.45 -1.38 15.71
CA LYS A 197 0.22 -1.55 17.01
C LYS A 197 -0.67 -1.17 18.19
N ASN A 198 -0.39 -1.78 19.33
CA ASN A 198 -1.13 -1.52 20.57
C ASN A 198 -0.37 -0.56 21.48
N LEU A 199 -1.07 0.45 21.99
CA LEU A 199 -0.58 1.31 23.05
C LEU A 199 -1.16 0.84 24.39
N THR A 200 -0.31 0.38 25.30
CA THR A 200 -0.72 -0.10 26.62
C THR A 200 -0.38 0.94 27.69
N LEU A 201 -1.41 1.41 28.38
CA LEU A 201 -1.31 2.25 29.56
C LEU A 201 -1.41 1.36 30.79
N ASP A 202 -0.32 1.23 31.55
CA ASP A 202 -0.28 0.41 32.75
C ASP A 202 -1.22 0.96 33.84
N THR A 203 -1.40 0.23 34.94
CA THR A 203 -2.34 0.51 36.02
C THR A 203 -2.23 1.95 36.53
N SER A 204 -1.00 2.42 36.77
CA SER A 204 -0.71 3.77 37.28
C SER A 204 -0.67 4.84 36.19
N ALA A 205 -0.70 4.46 34.91
CA ALA A 205 -0.53 5.37 33.80
C ALA A 205 -1.68 6.38 33.71
N THR A 206 -1.32 7.65 33.57
CA THR A 206 -2.24 8.80 33.47
C THR A 206 -2.14 9.49 32.11
N ILE A 207 -3.21 10.17 31.71
CA ILE A 207 -3.18 11.11 30.59
C ILE A 207 -2.92 12.50 31.16
N SER A 208 -1.92 13.21 30.62
CA SER A 208 -1.69 14.62 30.91
C SER A 208 -1.89 15.48 29.65
N GLY A 209 -2.11 16.79 29.86
CA GLY A 209 -2.54 17.71 28.80
C GLY A 209 -4.07 17.88 28.74
N THR A 210 -4.56 18.38 27.61
CA THR A 210 -6.01 18.52 27.35
C THR A 210 -6.26 17.98 25.95
N PRO A 211 -6.50 16.66 25.83
CA PRO A 211 -6.70 16.04 24.54
C PRO A 211 -7.89 16.63 23.78
N SER A 212 -7.72 16.73 22.46
CA SER A 212 -8.61 17.41 21.53
C SER A 212 -8.30 16.96 20.11
N ALA A 213 -9.02 17.50 19.11
CA ALA A 213 -8.75 17.24 17.70
C ALA A 213 -7.35 17.71 17.23
N GLY A 214 -6.62 18.49 18.04
CA GLY A 214 -5.23 18.87 17.76
C GLY A 214 -4.18 18.07 18.55
N ASN A 215 -4.60 17.23 19.51
CA ASN A 215 -3.72 16.43 20.35
C ASN A 215 -4.42 15.17 20.89
N MET A 216 -4.33 14.06 20.15
CA MET A 216 -5.04 12.83 20.47
C MET A 216 -4.31 11.58 19.97
N ILE A 217 -4.80 10.42 20.40
CA ILE A 217 -4.39 9.14 19.83
C ILE A 217 -5.31 8.83 18.65
N VAL A 218 -4.72 8.63 17.47
CA VAL A 218 -5.45 8.26 16.25
C VAL A 218 -5.55 6.74 16.20
N ALA A 219 -6.77 6.24 16.44
CA ALA A 219 -7.07 4.81 16.65
C ALA A 219 -8.04 4.25 15.60
N ASN A 220 -7.97 4.76 14.36
CA ASN A 220 -8.82 4.40 13.21
C ASN A 220 -8.27 3.22 12.38
N SER A 221 -7.31 2.49 12.92
CA SER A 221 -6.59 1.36 12.33
C SER A 221 -6.82 0.07 13.15
N SER A 222 -6.06 -1.00 12.90
CA SER A 222 -6.27 -2.28 13.61
C SER A 222 -5.71 -2.30 15.03
N GLY A 223 -4.78 -1.40 15.36
CA GLY A 223 -4.26 -1.22 16.71
C GLY A 223 -5.30 -0.69 17.69
N GLU A 224 -5.09 -0.94 18.99
CA GLU A 224 -5.98 -0.44 20.06
C GLU A 224 -5.20 0.24 21.20
N VAL A 225 -5.86 1.18 21.86
CA VAL A 225 -5.39 1.73 23.13
C VAL A 225 -5.90 0.83 24.25
N ARG A 226 -4.99 0.21 25.00
CA ARG A 226 -5.27 -0.66 26.14
C ARG A 226 -5.03 0.10 27.43
N LYS A 227 -5.94 -0.04 28.39
CA LYS A 227 -5.73 0.39 29.78
C LYS A 227 -5.79 -0.83 30.70
N ILE A 228 -4.75 -1.03 31.51
CA ILE A 228 -4.73 -2.07 32.55
C ILE A 228 -5.61 -1.64 33.73
N PHE A 229 -6.46 -2.57 34.18
CA PHE A 229 -7.30 -2.43 35.36
C PHE A 229 -7.02 -3.56 36.34
N THR A 230 -6.78 -3.21 37.60
CA THR A 230 -6.58 -4.17 38.71
C THR A 230 -7.74 -4.15 39.71
N SER A 231 -8.68 -3.21 39.55
CA SER A 231 -9.89 -3.06 40.36
C SER A 231 -10.94 -2.22 39.59
N PRO A 232 -12.20 -2.17 40.05
CA PRO A 232 -13.19 -1.27 39.48
C PRO A 232 -12.71 0.19 39.45
N GLY A 233 -12.99 0.89 38.36
CA GLY A 233 -12.48 2.23 38.12
C GLY A 233 -12.92 2.75 36.76
N SER A 234 -12.64 4.04 36.53
CA SER A 234 -12.98 4.71 35.28
C SER A 234 -11.75 5.23 34.57
N PHE A 235 -11.77 5.15 33.24
CA PHE A 235 -10.75 5.72 32.37
C PHE A 235 -11.40 6.25 31.09
N THR A 236 -10.96 7.44 30.66
CA THR A 236 -11.35 8.04 29.38
C THR A 236 -10.20 7.88 28.41
N PHE A 237 -10.42 7.11 27.35
CA PHE A 237 -9.49 6.88 26.25
C PHE A 237 -9.48 8.13 25.35
N PRO A 238 -8.36 8.86 25.24
CA PRO A 238 -8.28 10.11 24.48
C PRO A 238 -8.04 9.83 22.99
N ILE A 239 -9.00 9.15 22.38
CA ILE A 239 -8.92 8.68 20.99
C ILE A 239 -9.73 9.55 20.02
N GLY A 240 -9.36 9.47 18.76
CA GLY A 240 -10.10 10.05 17.64
C GLY A 240 -9.60 9.51 16.31
N ASP A 241 -9.91 10.20 15.24
CA ASP A 241 -9.36 9.95 13.92
C ASP A 241 -9.00 11.24 13.18
N ASN A 242 -8.18 11.10 12.14
CA ASN A 242 -7.81 12.19 11.27
C ASN A 242 -8.09 11.87 9.78
N THR A 243 -9.04 10.97 9.51
CA THR A 243 -9.42 10.66 8.12
C THR A 243 -10.21 11.86 7.56
N GLY A 244 -9.52 12.75 6.86
CA GLY A 244 -10.10 14.02 6.41
C GLY A 244 -9.94 15.10 7.47
N THR A 245 -11.00 15.42 8.21
CA THR A 245 -10.92 16.39 9.32
C THR A 245 -10.61 15.66 10.61
N ALA A 246 -9.73 16.20 11.44
CA ALA A 246 -9.42 15.61 12.74
C ALA A 246 -10.64 15.70 13.69
N GLU A 247 -11.05 14.56 14.22
CA GLU A 247 -12.24 14.39 15.05
C GLU A 247 -11.86 13.67 16.34
N TYR A 248 -11.98 14.38 17.46
CA TYR A 248 -11.75 13.82 18.79
C TYR A 248 -13.04 13.21 19.33
N SER A 249 -13.01 11.90 19.54
CA SER A 249 -14.19 11.09 19.87
C SER A 249 -13.87 10.14 21.04
N PRO A 250 -13.64 10.68 22.26
CA PRO A 250 -13.17 9.88 23.38
C PRO A 250 -14.21 8.85 23.82
N VAL A 251 -13.71 7.77 24.42
CA VAL A 251 -14.54 6.72 25.00
C VAL A 251 -14.24 6.63 26.49
N THR A 252 -15.27 6.71 27.32
CA THR A 252 -15.11 6.48 28.77
C THR A 252 -15.66 5.13 29.14
N LEU A 253 -14.83 4.31 29.80
CA LEU A 253 -15.25 3.08 30.45
C LEU A 253 -15.26 3.31 31.95
N ASN A 254 -16.29 2.82 32.63
CA ASN A 254 -16.41 2.89 34.09
C ASN A 254 -16.84 1.53 34.63
N PHE A 255 -15.86 0.73 35.05
CA PHE A 255 -16.10 -0.54 35.72
C PHE A 255 -16.62 -0.28 37.13
N THR A 256 -17.81 -0.77 37.42
CA THR A 256 -18.46 -0.68 38.75
C THR A 256 -18.28 -1.96 39.57
N SER A 257 -18.02 -3.09 38.90
CA SER A 257 -17.64 -4.38 39.50
C SER A 257 -16.85 -5.21 38.49
N GLY A 258 -16.19 -6.27 38.95
CA GLY A 258 -15.48 -7.24 38.11
C GLY A 258 -14.40 -8.01 38.88
N THR A 259 -13.88 -9.06 38.25
CA THR A 259 -12.67 -9.77 38.66
C THR A 259 -11.56 -9.43 37.67
N PHE A 260 -10.39 -9.01 38.17
CA PHE A 260 -9.30 -8.47 37.38
C PHE A 260 -8.03 -9.30 37.60
N THR A 261 -7.53 -9.97 36.57
CA THR A 261 -6.30 -10.80 36.59
C THR A 261 -5.45 -10.42 35.39
N ASP A 262 -4.46 -9.54 35.60
CA ASP A 262 -3.67 -8.91 34.53
C ASP A 262 -4.57 -8.36 33.40
N GLY A 263 -5.68 -7.74 33.81
CA GLY A 263 -6.78 -7.43 32.94
C GLY A 263 -6.65 -6.07 32.25
N TYR A 264 -7.01 -6.00 30.97
CA TYR A 264 -7.09 -4.75 30.23
C TYR A 264 -8.43 -4.59 29.52
N ALA A 265 -8.81 -3.34 29.28
CA ALA A 265 -9.82 -2.98 28.28
C ALA A 265 -9.14 -2.24 27.13
N GLY A 266 -9.44 -2.63 25.90
CA GLY A 266 -8.89 -2.06 24.68
C GLY A 266 -9.97 -1.31 23.90
N VAL A 267 -9.59 -0.19 23.27
CA VAL A 267 -10.49 0.60 22.43
C VAL A 267 -9.79 0.98 21.13
N ASN A 268 -10.49 0.73 20.02
CA ASN A 268 -10.22 1.38 18.73
C ASN A 268 -11.53 1.84 18.09
N LEU A 269 -11.44 2.50 16.94
CA LEU A 269 -12.60 2.99 16.22
C LEU A 269 -12.45 2.82 14.72
N VAL A 270 -13.55 3.02 13.99
CA VAL A 270 -13.56 3.08 12.54
C VAL A 270 -14.39 4.28 12.12
N ASN A 271 -13.81 5.14 11.27
CA ASN A 271 -14.49 6.26 10.63
C ASN A 271 -15.25 5.76 9.38
N ALA A 272 -16.33 5.02 9.62
CA ALA A 272 -17.28 4.58 8.62
C ALA A 272 -18.60 4.17 9.29
N ALA A 273 -19.68 4.14 8.53
CA ALA A 273 -20.92 3.52 8.97
C ALA A 273 -20.72 2.02 9.22
N TYR A 274 -21.35 1.47 10.28
CA TYR A 274 -21.33 0.03 10.50
C TYR A 274 -22.08 -0.69 9.36
N PRO A 275 -21.57 -1.81 8.81
CA PRO A 275 -22.19 -2.47 7.66
C PRO A 275 -23.67 -2.80 7.88
N GLY A 276 -24.51 -2.42 6.90
CA GLY A 276 -25.95 -2.68 6.93
C GLY A 276 -26.79 -1.68 7.73
N THR A 277 -26.21 -0.58 8.24
CA THR A 277 -27.00 0.52 8.80
C THR A 277 -27.77 1.28 7.72
N SER A 278 -29.00 1.67 8.03
CA SER A 278 -29.86 2.51 7.19
C SER A 278 -30.66 3.47 8.08
N GLY A 279 -31.35 4.46 7.49
CA GLY A 279 -32.05 5.48 8.26
C GLY A 279 -31.09 6.52 8.86
N SER A 280 -31.31 6.89 10.11
CA SER A 280 -30.35 7.73 10.86
C SER A 280 -29.25 6.87 11.49
N TYR A 281 -27.98 7.22 11.28
CA TYR A 281 -26.83 6.48 11.84
C TYR A 281 -25.59 7.36 11.96
N LEU A 282 -24.60 6.89 12.73
CA LEU A 282 -23.26 7.48 12.77
C LEU A 282 -22.36 6.84 11.71
N ASN A 283 -21.57 7.65 11.02
CA ASN A 283 -20.40 7.23 10.24
C ASN A 283 -19.20 6.90 11.15
N ARG A 284 -19.47 6.30 12.31
CA ARG A 284 -18.45 5.95 13.30
C ARG A 284 -18.92 4.74 14.09
N TYR A 285 -17.99 3.84 14.38
CA TYR A 285 -18.19 2.80 15.37
C TYR A 285 -16.92 2.54 16.17
N TRP A 286 -17.08 2.10 17.40
CA TRP A 286 -15.99 1.78 18.32
C TRP A 286 -16.00 0.28 18.59
N ASN A 287 -14.82 -0.33 18.64
CA ASN A 287 -14.68 -1.69 19.15
C ASN A 287 -14.06 -1.62 20.54
N ILE A 288 -14.72 -2.25 21.50
CA ILE A 288 -14.19 -2.43 22.84
C ILE A 288 -13.84 -3.91 23.00
N SER A 289 -12.61 -4.16 23.43
CA SER A 289 -12.09 -5.48 23.77
C SER A 289 -11.76 -5.54 25.26
N SER A 290 -11.61 -6.76 25.79
CA SER A 290 -11.02 -6.96 27.11
C SER A 290 -10.35 -8.31 27.21
N SER A 291 -9.27 -8.38 27.98
CA SER A 291 -8.63 -9.62 28.41
C SER A 291 -8.45 -9.58 29.93
N GLY A 292 -8.47 -10.73 30.61
CA GLY A 292 -8.22 -10.81 32.05
C GLY A 292 -9.25 -10.11 32.96
N ILE A 293 -10.37 -9.63 32.42
CA ILE A 293 -11.49 -9.02 33.17
C ILE A 293 -12.75 -9.88 32.98
N THR A 294 -13.32 -10.39 34.06
CA THR A 294 -14.55 -11.22 34.04
C THR A 294 -15.58 -10.74 35.05
N ASP A 295 -16.82 -11.21 34.94
CA ASP A 295 -17.94 -10.93 35.87
C ASP A 295 -18.13 -9.43 36.16
N PHE A 296 -17.87 -8.61 35.15
CA PHE A 296 -17.85 -7.17 35.29
C PHE A 296 -19.22 -6.54 35.03
N ALA A 297 -19.41 -5.35 35.59
CA ALA A 297 -20.45 -4.43 35.19
C ALA A 297 -19.78 -3.10 34.81
N CYS A 298 -19.95 -2.66 33.57
CA CYS A 298 -19.30 -1.46 33.05
C CYS A 298 -20.33 -0.49 32.47
N ASN A 299 -20.19 0.80 32.80
CA ASN A 299 -20.92 1.86 32.13
C ASN A 299 -19.99 2.52 31.10
N THR A 300 -20.53 2.84 29.93
CA THR A 300 -19.76 3.36 28.81
C THR A 300 -20.38 4.60 28.23
N GLN A 301 -19.52 5.54 27.83
CA GLN A 301 -19.89 6.77 27.13
C GLN A 301 -19.01 6.88 25.89
N PHE A 302 -19.61 7.18 24.75
CA PHE A 302 -18.92 7.42 23.49
C PHE A 302 -19.28 8.83 23.01
N ASP A 303 -18.27 9.67 22.88
CA ASP A 303 -18.44 11.03 22.36
C ASP A 303 -18.22 10.97 20.84
N TYR A 304 -19.09 11.62 20.08
CA TYR A 304 -18.99 11.76 18.62
C TYR A 304 -19.07 13.22 18.22
N VAL A 305 -18.74 13.51 16.96
CA VAL A 305 -18.92 14.85 16.42
C VAL A 305 -20.20 14.92 15.58
N PRO A 306 -20.86 16.09 15.49
CA PRO A 306 -22.06 16.24 14.66
C PRO A 306 -21.87 15.85 13.19
N ALA A 307 -20.63 15.97 12.69
CA ALA A 307 -20.27 15.59 11.33
C ALA A 307 -20.40 14.08 11.06
N ASP A 308 -20.34 13.24 12.10
CA ASP A 308 -20.54 11.80 11.98
C ASP A 308 -22.01 11.44 11.69
N VAL A 309 -22.95 12.34 11.97
CA VAL A 309 -24.38 12.04 11.91
C VAL A 309 -24.87 12.06 10.46
N THR A 310 -25.38 10.91 10.02
CA THR A 310 -26.24 10.81 8.83
C THR A 310 -27.70 10.72 9.28
N GLY A 311 -28.57 11.55 8.70
CA GLY A 311 -30.00 11.57 9.03
C GLY A 311 -30.32 12.51 10.20
N ILE A 312 -31.17 12.07 11.12
CA ILE A 312 -31.68 12.86 12.24
C ILE A 312 -31.05 12.38 13.55
N GLU A 313 -30.24 13.22 14.18
CA GLU A 313 -29.50 12.88 15.40
C GLU A 313 -30.41 12.45 16.56
N SER A 314 -31.56 13.09 16.73
CA SER A 314 -32.52 12.75 17.80
C SER A 314 -33.15 11.37 17.64
N ASN A 315 -32.96 10.71 16.49
CA ASN A 315 -33.43 9.35 16.26
C ASN A 315 -32.38 8.30 16.64
N LEU A 316 -31.14 8.71 16.95
CA LEU A 316 -30.05 7.80 17.27
C LEU A 316 -30.20 7.21 18.67
N TYR A 317 -29.96 5.92 18.77
CA TYR A 317 -29.74 5.20 20.02
C TYR A 317 -28.34 4.60 20.02
N CYS A 318 -27.76 4.46 21.20
CA CYS A 318 -26.56 3.64 21.36
C CYS A 318 -26.93 2.18 21.12
N TYR A 319 -26.20 1.51 20.24
CA TYR A 319 -26.34 0.09 19.98
C TYR A 319 -25.00 -0.60 20.18
N ARG A 320 -25.01 -1.76 20.83
CA ARG A 320 -24.01 -2.80 20.57
C ARG A 320 -24.50 -3.59 19.37
N VAL A 321 -23.70 -3.67 18.31
CA VAL A 321 -24.07 -4.33 17.03
C VAL A 321 -23.38 -5.67 16.82
N ALA A 322 -22.34 -5.95 17.61
CA ALA A 322 -21.67 -7.24 17.69
C ALA A 322 -21.14 -7.45 19.12
N PRO A 323 -21.07 -8.69 19.65
CA PRO A 323 -21.48 -9.94 19.00
C PRO A 323 -23.01 -10.12 18.95
N THR A 324 -23.75 -9.39 19.79
CA THR A 324 -25.21 -9.36 19.81
C THR A 324 -25.70 -7.95 19.53
N VAL A 325 -26.90 -7.84 18.96
CA VAL A 325 -27.55 -6.55 18.71
C VAL A 325 -28.37 -6.17 19.93
N ASP A 326 -27.89 -5.19 20.69
CA ASP A 326 -28.53 -4.69 21.90
C ASP A 326 -28.69 -3.17 21.82
N GLN A 327 -29.89 -2.69 22.08
CA GLN A 327 -30.21 -1.26 22.14
C GLN A 327 -30.05 -0.73 23.58
N TYR A 328 -29.47 0.45 23.71
CA TYR A 328 -29.31 1.17 24.96
C TYR A 328 -29.99 2.55 24.90
N ASP A 329 -29.40 3.55 25.54
CA ASP A 329 -29.99 4.87 25.72
C ASP A 329 -30.05 5.65 24.40
N VAL A 330 -31.02 6.58 24.31
CA VAL A 330 -31.08 7.56 23.21
C VAL A 330 -29.86 8.47 23.26
N ALA A 331 -29.38 8.88 22.09
CA ALA A 331 -28.26 9.79 21.97
C ALA A 331 -28.56 11.14 22.65
N ASN A 332 -27.60 11.64 23.42
CA ASN A 332 -27.68 12.98 23.99
C ASN A 332 -27.19 14.00 22.95
N THR A 333 -28.14 14.63 22.25
CA THR A 333 -27.85 15.57 21.15
C THR A 333 -27.28 16.91 21.60
N SER A 334 -27.34 17.23 22.89
CA SER A 334 -26.72 18.47 23.42
C SER A 334 -25.23 18.29 23.70
N LEU A 335 -24.81 17.05 23.98
CA LEU A 335 -23.42 16.71 24.27
C LEU A 335 -22.77 15.88 23.16
N HIS A 336 -23.53 15.44 22.16
CA HIS A 336 -23.12 14.51 21.11
C HIS A 336 -22.54 13.21 21.72
N GLN A 337 -23.33 12.57 22.58
CA GLN A 337 -22.91 11.40 23.36
C GLN A 337 -23.86 10.20 23.20
N LEU A 338 -23.28 9.01 23.10
CA LEU A 338 -23.96 7.73 23.26
C LEU A 338 -23.62 7.15 24.63
N THR A 339 -24.56 6.42 25.24
CA THR A 339 -24.33 5.78 26.54
C THR A 339 -24.88 4.36 26.54
N ALA A 340 -24.09 3.42 27.05
CA ALA A 340 -24.52 2.06 27.35
C ALA A 340 -24.11 1.68 28.78
N ASN A 341 -25.12 1.53 29.65
CA ASN A 341 -24.94 1.26 31.07
C ASN A 341 -25.16 -0.22 31.39
N GLY A 342 -24.45 -0.73 32.40
CA GLY A 342 -24.62 -2.10 32.89
C GLY A 342 -24.13 -3.19 31.93
N LEU A 343 -23.11 -2.88 31.11
CA LEU A 343 -22.50 -3.87 30.22
C LEU A 343 -21.86 -4.99 31.03
N THR A 344 -22.16 -6.23 30.63
CA THR A 344 -21.53 -7.46 31.14
C THR A 344 -20.63 -8.13 30.11
N SER A 345 -20.58 -7.57 28.90
CA SER A 345 -19.67 -7.97 27.82
C SER A 345 -19.44 -6.80 26.86
N PHE A 346 -18.28 -6.79 26.20
CA PHE A 346 -17.93 -5.78 25.21
C PHE A 346 -18.17 -6.28 23.77
N GLY A 347 -17.83 -5.45 22.79
CA GLY A 347 -18.10 -5.67 21.38
C GLY A 347 -18.02 -4.39 20.57
N THR A 348 -18.78 -4.32 19.48
CA THR A 348 -18.82 -3.15 18.59
C THR A 348 -20.02 -2.27 18.91
N PHE A 349 -19.79 -0.97 19.05
CA PHE A 349 -20.79 0.03 19.40
C PHE A 349 -20.91 1.11 18.33
N THR A 350 -22.13 1.55 18.05
CA THR A 350 -22.39 2.67 17.13
C THR A 350 -23.71 3.36 17.48
N GLY A 351 -23.96 4.52 16.89
CA GLY A 351 -25.24 5.20 16.93
C GLY A 351 -26.07 4.81 15.72
N ARG A 352 -27.28 4.30 15.93
CA ARG A 352 -28.22 4.02 14.85
C ARG A 352 -29.66 4.23 15.30
N GLU A 353 -30.52 4.46 14.33
CA GLU A 353 -31.95 4.55 14.55
C GLU A 353 -32.50 3.26 15.16
N SER A 354 -33.49 3.40 16.06
CA SER A 354 -34.18 2.25 16.63
C SER A 354 -34.78 1.40 15.51
N TYR A 355 -34.62 0.08 15.57
CA TYR A 355 -35.36 -0.80 14.68
C TYR A 355 -36.87 -0.57 14.87
N ASN A 356 -37.53 -0.01 13.84
CA ASN A 356 -38.97 0.14 13.80
C ASN A 356 -39.55 -0.92 12.85
N PRO A 357 -40.25 -1.96 13.35
CA PRO A 357 -40.82 -3.01 12.50
C PRO A 357 -41.89 -2.50 11.53
N ASP A 358 -42.37 -1.27 11.70
CA ASP A 358 -43.39 -0.67 10.82
C ASP A 358 -42.78 0.07 9.61
N PHE A 359 -41.45 0.18 9.51
CA PHE A 359 -40.78 0.72 8.32
C PHE A 359 -40.85 -0.28 7.15
N PRO A 360 -40.82 0.19 5.88
CA PRO A 360 -40.79 -0.70 4.73
C PRO A 360 -39.58 -1.66 4.77
N LEU A 361 -39.74 -2.91 4.34
CA LEU A 361 -38.63 -3.84 4.15
C LEU A 361 -37.77 -3.38 2.98
N ALA A 362 -36.46 -3.61 3.12
CA ALA A 362 -35.50 -3.27 2.06
C ALA A 362 -35.41 -4.41 1.04
N TYR A 363 -35.77 -4.12 -0.21
CA TYR A 363 -35.58 -5.00 -1.38
C TYR A 363 -34.30 -4.63 -2.12
N SER A 364 -33.76 -5.54 -2.94
CA SER A 364 -32.55 -5.26 -3.72
C SER A 364 -32.84 -4.51 -5.01
N VAL A 365 -32.05 -3.46 -5.29
CA VAL A 365 -32.05 -2.76 -6.59
C VAL A 365 -31.45 -3.70 -7.64
N THR A 366 -32.13 -3.80 -8.79
CA THR A 366 -31.75 -4.69 -9.91
C THR A 366 -31.47 -3.88 -11.17
N GLY A 367 -30.82 -4.51 -12.16
CA GLY A 367 -30.48 -3.88 -13.44
C GLY A 367 -29.03 -3.38 -13.50
N GLY A 368 -28.78 -2.37 -14.32
CA GLY A 368 -27.44 -1.82 -14.57
C GLY A 368 -26.78 -2.33 -15.85
N GLY A 369 -25.48 -2.09 -15.99
CA GLY A 369 -24.65 -2.49 -17.13
C GLY A 369 -24.37 -1.35 -18.11
N SER A 370 -23.76 -1.67 -19.25
CA SER A 370 -23.38 -0.67 -20.26
C SER A 370 -24.29 -0.70 -21.49
N TYR A 371 -24.48 0.43 -22.15
CA TYR A 371 -25.18 0.56 -23.44
C TYR A 371 -24.41 1.46 -24.40
N CYS A 372 -24.73 1.39 -25.70
CA CYS A 372 -24.08 2.21 -26.72
C CYS A 372 -24.72 3.58 -26.83
N GLU A 373 -23.88 4.61 -26.99
CA GLU A 373 -24.29 5.99 -27.23
C GLU A 373 -25.45 6.08 -28.24
N GLY A 374 -26.50 6.81 -27.86
CA GLY A 374 -27.70 6.98 -28.69
C GLY A 374 -28.75 5.88 -28.60
N SER A 375 -28.55 4.83 -27.78
CA SER A 375 -29.58 3.83 -27.47
C SER A 375 -30.45 4.23 -26.27
N ASP A 376 -31.54 3.48 -26.01
CA ASP A 376 -32.54 3.80 -24.97
C ASP A 376 -32.07 3.54 -23.52
N GLY A 377 -30.79 3.22 -23.28
CA GLY A 377 -30.25 2.93 -21.94
C GLY A 377 -30.42 1.47 -21.48
N ARG A 378 -30.42 1.25 -20.16
CA ARG A 378 -30.61 -0.07 -19.52
C ARG A 378 -31.68 -0.03 -18.44
N GLU A 379 -32.36 -1.16 -18.22
CA GLU A 379 -33.39 -1.26 -17.19
C GLU A 379 -32.83 -1.09 -15.78
N VAL A 380 -33.58 -0.39 -14.93
CA VAL A 380 -33.39 -0.37 -13.47
C VAL A 380 -34.68 -0.85 -12.81
N GLY A 381 -34.55 -1.70 -11.80
CA GLY A 381 -35.69 -2.29 -11.10
C GLY A 381 -35.45 -2.51 -9.61
N LEU A 382 -36.41 -3.18 -8.99
CA LEU A 382 -36.39 -3.61 -7.60
C LEU A 382 -36.91 -5.06 -7.52
N SER A 383 -36.23 -5.92 -6.77
CA SER A 383 -36.54 -7.36 -6.70
C SER A 383 -37.90 -7.69 -6.08
N GLY A 384 -38.47 -6.77 -5.31
CA GLY A 384 -39.80 -6.88 -4.72
C GLY A 384 -40.30 -5.52 -4.26
N SER A 385 -41.54 -5.47 -3.78
CA SER A 385 -42.13 -4.27 -3.21
C SER A 385 -43.25 -4.65 -2.25
N GLU A 386 -43.69 -3.71 -1.42
CA GLU A 386 -44.83 -3.86 -0.52
C GLU A 386 -46.01 -3.01 -0.97
N LEU A 387 -47.22 -3.50 -0.73
CA LEU A 387 -48.42 -2.67 -0.88
C LEU A 387 -48.34 -1.47 0.08
N THR A 388 -48.93 -0.34 -0.29
CA THR A 388 -48.97 0.91 0.50
C THR A 388 -47.63 1.63 0.70
N VAL A 389 -46.52 1.05 0.24
CA VAL A 389 -45.21 1.72 0.16
C VAL A 389 -45.08 2.43 -1.19
N THR A 390 -44.57 3.65 -1.19
CA THR A 390 -44.24 4.40 -2.41
C THR A 390 -42.73 4.38 -2.64
N TYR A 391 -42.31 3.98 -3.84
CA TYR A 391 -40.90 3.84 -4.21
C TYR A 391 -40.44 5.00 -5.08
N THR A 392 -39.32 5.60 -4.69
CA THR A 392 -38.68 6.72 -5.41
C THR A 392 -37.33 6.27 -5.94
N LEU A 393 -37.14 6.35 -7.25
CA LEU A 393 -35.84 6.13 -7.89
C LEU A 393 -35.00 7.41 -7.76
N PHE A 394 -33.71 7.27 -7.48
CA PHE A 394 -32.75 8.36 -7.49
C PHE A 394 -31.69 8.08 -8.55
N ARG A 395 -31.30 9.10 -9.31
CA ARG A 395 -30.14 9.08 -10.22
C ARG A 395 -29.12 10.06 -9.68
N ASN A 396 -27.92 9.59 -9.33
CA ASN A 396 -26.86 10.41 -8.74
C ASN A 396 -27.36 11.25 -7.55
N ASN A 397 -28.12 10.62 -6.64
CA ASN A 397 -28.76 11.24 -5.46
C ASN A 397 -29.87 12.26 -5.75
N VAL A 398 -30.30 12.42 -7.00
CA VAL A 398 -31.43 13.27 -7.37
C VAL A 398 -32.67 12.41 -7.59
N ALA A 399 -33.74 12.69 -6.85
CA ALA A 399 -35.02 11.97 -6.98
C ALA A 399 -35.59 12.13 -8.41
N GLN A 400 -36.00 11.01 -8.99
CA GLN A 400 -36.63 10.93 -10.29
C GLN A 400 -38.15 10.85 -10.14
N SER A 401 -38.88 11.32 -11.16
CA SER A 401 -40.33 11.34 -11.20
C SER A 401 -40.84 10.57 -12.43
N PRO A 402 -41.94 9.81 -12.31
CA PRO A 402 -42.81 9.65 -11.15
C PRO A 402 -42.28 8.64 -10.12
N THR A 403 -42.79 8.73 -8.89
CA THR A 403 -42.67 7.64 -7.90
C THR A 403 -43.62 6.50 -8.27
N ILE A 404 -43.28 5.26 -7.89
CA ILE A 404 -44.08 4.07 -8.20
C ILE A 404 -44.67 3.50 -6.91
N ALA A 405 -45.98 3.25 -6.89
CA ALA A 405 -46.60 2.55 -5.77
C ALA A 405 -46.22 1.06 -5.79
N GLY A 406 -45.89 0.51 -4.62
CA GLY A 406 -45.56 -0.89 -4.48
C GLY A 406 -46.77 -1.80 -4.71
N THR A 407 -46.47 -2.96 -5.27
CA THR A 407 -47.47 -3.92 -5.77
C THR A 407 -47.44 -5.25 -5.04
N GLY A 408 -46.49 -5.46 -4.11
CA GLY A 408 -46.23 -6.78 -3.54
C GLY A 408 -45.25 -7.62 -4.38
N SER A 409 -44.77 -7.10 -5.51
CA SER A 409 -43.93 -7.81 -6.50
C SER A 409 -42.78 -6.92 -6.99
N ALA A 410 -41.91 -7.45 -7.83
CA ALA A 410 -40.82 -6.67 -8.44
C ALA A 410 -41.35 -5.42 -9.16
N ILE A 411 -40.58 -4.34 -9.11
CA ILE A 411 -40.86 -3.07 -9.80
C ILE A 411 -39.85 -2.88 -10.91
N SER A 412 -40.30 -2.42 -12.08
CA SER A 412 -39.44 -1.88 -13.14
C SER A 412 -39.62 -0.37 -13.20
N PHE A 413 -38.51 0.37 -13.23
CA PHE A 413 -38.48 1.80 -13.50
C PHE A 413 -38.22 2.09 -14.98
N GLY A 414 -38.28 1.07 -15.85
CA GLY A 414 -37.98 1.19 -17.27
C GLY A 414 -36.49 1.38 -17.55
N ASN A 415 -36.16 1.65 -18.82
CA ASN A 415 -34.79 1.94 -19.23
C ASN A 415 -34.36 3.33 -18.77
N GLN A 416 -33.15 3.40 -18.26
CA GLN A 416 -32.52 4.58 -17.69
C GLN A 416 -31.17 4.83 -18.39
N LEU A 417 -30.77 6.10 -18.48
CA LEU A 417 -29.50 6.50 -19.09
C LEU A 417 -28.34 6.34 -18.09
N SER A 418 -27.12 6.70 -18.49
CA SER A 418 -25.92 6.55 -17.65
C SER A 418 -26.02 7.23 -16.28
N GLY A 419 -25.62 6.53 -15.21
CA GLY A 419 -25.66 7.04 -13.84
C GLY A 419 -25.74 5.93 -12.80
N THR A 420 -25.64 6.34 -11.54
CA THR A 420 -25.81 5.44 -10.40
C THR A 420 -27.21 5.60 -9.82
N TYR A 421 -27.91 4.47 -9.67
CA TYR A 421 -29.30 4.43 -9.27
C TYR A 421 -29.50 3.75 -7.93
N THR A 422 -30.22 4.43 -7.04
CA THR A 422 -30.68 3.92 -5.74
C THR A 422 -32.18 4.11 -5.62
N VAL A 423 -32.83 3.41 -4.69
CA VAL A 423 -34.28 3.48 -4.51
C VAL A 423 -34.59 3.63 -3.02
N THR A 424 -35.57 4.46 -2.66
CA THR A 424 -36.16 4.47 -1.32
C THR A 424 -37.61 4.01 -1.38
N GLY A 425 -38.09 3.36 -0.32
CA GLY A 425 -39.49 3.03 -0.11
C GLY A 425 -40.03 3.79 1.08
N THR A 426 -41.19 4.44 0.94
CA THR A 426 -41.79 5.30 1.97
C THR A 426 -43.21 4.84 2.28
N ASN A 427 -43.54 4.67 3.57
CA ASN A 427 -44.91 4.51 4.07
C ASN A 427 -45.20 5.56 5.17
N ASP A 428 -46.35 5.46 5.84
CA ASP A 428 -46.74 6.39 6.91
C ASP A 428 -45.82 6.33 8.14
N SER A 429 -45.11 5.22 8.33
CA SER A 429 -44.20 5.01 9.46
C SER A 429 -42.80 5.57 9.22
N GLY A 430 -42.33 5.60 7.96
CA GLY A 430 -41.00 6.09 7.63
C GLY A 430 -40.54 5.77 6.20
N THR A 431 -39.26 6.01 5.96
CA THR A 431 -38.58 5.75 4.68
C THR A 431 -37.43 4.78 4.89
N THR A 432 -37.38 3.72 4.09
CA THR A 432 -36.28 2.75 4.05
C THR A 432 -35.50 2.90 2.74
N LEU A 433 -34.17 2.93 2.82
CA LEU A 433 -33.30 2.83 1.64
C LEU A 433 -33.25 1.35 1.19
N MET A 434 -33.45 1.11 -0.11
CA MET A 434 -33.35 -0.22 -0.69
C MET A 434 -31.88 -0.69 -0.75
N THR A 435 -31.67 -2.01 -0.79
CA THR A 435 -30.30 -2.56 -0.75
C THR A 435 -29.64 -2.54 -2.13
N GLY A 436 -28.35 -2.23 -2.16
CA GLY A 436 -27.56 -2.17 -3.40
C GLY A 436 -27.84 -0.94 -4.27
N ASN A 437 -27.26 -0.94 -5.46
CA ASN A 437 -27.46 0.08 -6.49
C ASN A 437 -27.35 -0.56 -7.88
N ALA A 438 -27.90 0.12 -8.90
CA ALA A 438 -27.65 -0.22 -10.30
C ALA A 438 -26.79 0.88 -10.92
N VAL A 439 -25.68 0.50 -11.56
CA VAL A 439 -24.80 1.43 -12.28
C VAL A 439 -24.99 1.22 -13.77
N ILE A 440 -25.29 2.29 -14.49
CA ILE A 440 -25.41 2.30 -15.95
C ILE A 440 -24.30 3.15 -16.54
N THR A 441 -23.58 2.61 -17.52
CA THR A 441 -22.55 3.34 -18.27
C THR A 441 -22.94 3.46 -19.75
N GLU A 442 -22.58 4.58 -20.36
CA GLU A 442 -22.73 4.80 -21.80
C GLU A 442 -21.35 4.65 -22.44
N ASN A 443 -21.25 3.77 -23.42
CA ASN A 443 -20.04 3.53 -24.18
C ASN A 443 -20.14 4.24 -25.52
N ALA A 444 -19.11 5.02 -25.85
CA ALA A 444 -19.00 5.67 -27.16
C ALA A 444 -18.89 4.60 -28.26
N THR A 445 -19.44 4.91 -29.43
CA THR A 445 -19.33 4.02 -30.58
C THR A 445 -17.97 4.19 -31.25
N VAL A 446 -17.25 3.10 -31.47
CA VAL A 446 -15.92 3.09 -32.10
C VAL A 446 -15.94 2.41 -33.47
N THR A 447 -14.95 2.70 -34.31
CA THR A 447 -14.74 2.03 -35.60
C THR A 447 -13.51 1.13 -35.53
N PRO A 448 -13.69 -0.19 -35.53
CA PRO A 448 -12.59 -1.15 -35.66
C PRO A 448 -11.79 -0.91 -36.95
N GLY A 449 -10.50 -1.22 -36.89
CA GLY A 449 -9.62 -1.18 -38.05
C GLY A 449 -8.49 -2.18 -37.91
N VAL A 450 -8.02 -2.71 -39.04
CA VAL A 450 -6.90 -3.64 -39.08
C VAL A 450 -6.01 -3.36 -40.29
N THR A 451 -4.70 -3.45 -40.10
CA THR A 451 -3.69 -3.32 -41.16
C THR A 451 -2.65 -4.39 -40.97
N ILE A 452 -2.26 -5.08 -42.04
CA ILE A 452 -1.29 -6.16 -42.02
C ILE A 452 0.02 -5.74 -42.68
N THR A 453 1.15 -6.12 -42.08
CA THR A 453 2.50 -5.79 -42.57
C THR A 453 3.41 -7.01 -42.46
N PRO A 454 4.18 -7.37 -43.50
CA PRO A 454 5.14 -8.46 -43.44
C PRO A 454 6.45 -8.04 -42.75
N ASP A 455 7.16 -8.99 -42.14
CA ASP A 455 8.50 -8.78 -41.55
C ASP A 455 9.61 -8.64 -42.61
N ALA A 456 9.35 -9.08 -43.85
CA ALA A 456 10.26 -8.92 -44.99
C ALA A 456 9.49 -8.62 -46.28
N ASN A 457 10.06 -7.73 -47.11
CA ASN A 457 9.50 -7.38 -48.43
C ASN A 457 9.84 -8.39 -49.53
N PHE A 458 10.91 -9.17 -49.35
CA PHE A 458 11.37 -10.20 -50.27
C PHE A 458 11.87 -11.40 -49.47
N VAL A 459 11.45 -12.59 -49.86
CA VAL A 459 11.82 -13.84 -49.19
C VAL A 459 12.37 -14.83 -50.21
N CYS A 460 13.36 -15.63 -49.80
CA CYS A 460 13.88 -16.69 -50.65
C CYS A 460 12.92 -17.89 -50.59
N ALA A 461 12.78 -18.61 -51.70
CA ALA A 461 11.95 -19.81 -51.72
C ALA A 461 12.39 -20.80 -50.63
N GLY A 462 11.44 -21.29 -49.84
CA GLY A 462 11.69 -22.20 -48.73
C GLY A 462 11.86 -21.53 -47.35
N THR A 463 11.82 -20.20 -47.24
CA THR A 463 11.84 -19.50 -45.96
C THR A 463 10.43 -19.08 -45.52
N TYR A 464 10.15 -19.19 -44.22
CA TYR A 464 8.92 -18.65 -43.64
C TYR A 464 8.95 -17.12 -43.60
N ILE A 465 7.79 -16.51 -43.78
CA ILE A 465 7.53 -15.09 -43.51
C ILE A 465 6.62 -14.97 -42.30
N THR A 466 6.70 -13.87 -41.55
CA THR A 466 5.73 -13.53 -40.51
C THR A 466 5.01 -12.24 -40.86
N ILE A 467 3.68 -12.28 -40.86
CA ILE A 467 2.83 -11.12 -41.12
C ILE A 467 2.17 -10.72 -39.80
N VAL A 468 2.30 -9.45 -39.44
CA VAL A 468 1.78 -8.89 -38.19
C VAL A 468 0.56 -8.03 -38.49
N ALA A 469 -0.53 -8.25 -37.76
CA ALA A 469 -1.72 -7.43 -37.76
C ALA A 469 -1.63 -6.33 -36.71
N THR A 470 -1.77 -5.08 -37.15
CA THR A 470 -1.95 -3.92 -36.27
C THR A 470 -3.43 -3.58 -36.21
N THR A 471 -4.02 -3.68 -35.02
CA THR A 471 -5.45 -3.44 -34.79
C THR A 471 -5.71 -2.08 -34.15
N VAL A 472 -6.86 -1.51 -34.46
CA VAL A 472 -7.42 -0.30 -33.85
C VAL A 472 -8.84 -0.66 -33.39
N ASN A 473 -9.17 -0.36 -32.13
CA ASN A 473 -10.48 -0.68 -31.53
C ASN A 473 -10.89 -2.17 -31.68
N GLY A 474 -9.93 -3.09 -31.50
CA GLY A 474 -10.19 -4.54 -31.54
C GLY A 474 -10.85 -5.11 -30.27
N GLY A 475 -10.84 -4.35 -29.18
CA GLY A 475 -11.28 -4.81 -27.86
C GLY A 475 -10.26 -5.73 -27.18
N ASP A 476 -10.66 -6.31 -26.04
CA ASP A 476 -9.79 -7.16 -25.22
C ASP A 476 -9.62 -8.59 -25.78
N THR A 477 -10.57 -9.08 -26.58
CA THR A 477 -10.56 -10.43 -27.14
C THR A 477 -11.03 -10.47 -28.61
N PRO A 478 -10.34 -9.76 -29.54
CA PRO A 478 -10.67 -9.80 -30.97
C PRO A 478 -10.42 -11.18 -31.58
N ASP A 479 -11.22 -11.52 -32.59
CA ASP A 479 -10.98 -12.69 -33.45
C ASP A 479 -10.33 -12.28 -34.78
N TYR A 480 -9.31 -13.03 -35.18
CA TYR A 480 -8.50 -12.87 -36.37
C TYR A 480 -8.71 -14.08 -37.29
N GLN A 481 -9.09 -13.82 -38.55
CA GLN A 481 -9.17 -14.86 -39.59
C GLN A 481 -8.34 -14.47 -40.82
N TRP A 482 -7.21 -15.17 -41.02
CA TRP A 482 -6.31 -14.92 -42.14
C TRP A 482 -6.77 -15.63 -43.41
N PHE A 483 -6.42 -15.05 -44.55
CA PHE A 483 -6.69 -15.59 -45.88
C PHE A 483 -5.44 -15.51 -46.76
N VAL A 484 -5.10 -16.62 -47.41
CA VAL A 484 -4.10 -16.68 -48.49
C VAL A 484 -4.82 -17.03 -49.78
N ASN A 485 -4.75 -16.16 -50.79
CA ASN A 485 -5.44 -16.31 -52.08
C ASN A 485 -6.96 -16.54 -51.92
N GLY A 486 -7.57 -15.93 -50.91
CA GLY A 486 -9.00 -16.04 -50.58
C GLY A 486 -9.38 -17.33 -49.83
N ILE A 487 -8.42 -18.16 -49.42
CA ILE A 487 -8.66 -19.38 -48.64
C ILE A 487 -8.28 -19.13 -47.18
N GLU A 488 -9.17 -19.47 -46.26
CA GLU A 488 -8.92 -19.41 -44.82
C GLU A 488 -7.63 -20.14 -44.46
N SER A 489 -6.76 -19.45 -43.75
CA SER A 489 -5.45 -19.91 -43.32
C SER A 489 -5.16 -19.38 -41.92
N GLY A 490 -4.13 -19.93 -41.28
CA GLY A 490 -3.68 -19.47 -39.96
C GLY A 490 -4.63 -19.81 -38.82
N ASP A 491 -4.19 -19.45 -37.61
CA ASP A 491 -4.97 -19.55 -36.38
C ASP A 491 -5.50 -18.16 -35.98
N ASN A 492 -6.36 -18.12 -34.96
CA ASN A 492 -6.87 -16.88 -34.38
C ASN A 492 -5.77 -16.13 -33.59
N ASN A 493 -4.86 -15.50 -34.32
CA ASN A 493 -3.69 -14.81 -33.77
C ASN A 493 -3.39 -13.53 -34.58
N PRO A 494 -2.96 -12.42 -33.94
CA PRO A 494 -2.50 -11.22 -34.64
C PRO A 494 -1.23 -11.43 -35.47
N ASP A 495 -0.48 -12.52 -35.25
CA ASP A 495 0.68 -12.89 -36.06
C ASP A 495 0.39 -14.15 -36.89
N PHE A 496 0.75 -14.12 -38.18
CA PHE A 496 0.59 -15.24 -39.10
C PHE A 496 1.91 -15.56 -39.79
N SER A 497 2.49 -16.72 -39.44
CA SER A 497 3.70 -17.23 -40.08
C SER A 497 3.38 -18.38 -41.02
N TYR A 498 3.84 -18.29 -42.26
CA TYR A 498 3.64 -19.36 -43.24
C TYR A 498 4.75 -19.38 -44.30
N LEU A 499 4.75 -20.41 -45.15
CA LEU A 499 5.66 -20.54 -46.29
C LEU A 499 5.00 -19.95 -47.54
N PRO A 500 5.41 -18.76 -48.02
CA PRO A 500 4.74 -18.11 -49.13
C PRO A 500 5.14 -18.70 -50.49
N GLU A 501 4.20 -18.70 -51.43
CA GLU A 501 4.46 -18.86 -52.85
C GLU A 501 4.56 -17.48 -53.54
N ASN A 502 5.24 -17.43 -54.68
CA ASN A 502 5.37 -16.18 -55.43
C ASN A 502 3.98 -15.71 -55.91
N GLU A 503 3.67 -14.43 -55.69
CA GLU A 503 2.38 -13.78 -56.00
C GLU A 503 1.23 -14.11 -55.04
N ASP A 504 1.51 -14.70 -53.87
CA ASP A 504 0.49 -14.88 -52.83
C ASP A 504 -0.14 -13.54 -52.43
N MET A 505 -1.48 -13.53 -52.37
CA MET A 505 -2.28 -12.44 -51.85
C MET A 505 -2.75 -12.76 -50.42
N VAL A 506 -2.26 -12.00 -49.44
CA VAL A 506 -2.64 -12.19 -48.03
C VAL A 506 -3.57 -11.07 -47.57
N SER A 507 -4.63 -11.44 -46.84
CA SER A 507 -5.57 -10.51 -46.20
C SER A 507 -6.08 -11.10 -44.87
N LEU A 508 -6.72 -10.27 -44.05
CA LEU A 508 -7.19 -10.62 -42.72
C LEU A 508 -8.58 -9.98 -42.48
N ILE A 509 -9.49 -10.76 -41.89
CA ILE A 509 -10.73 -10.26 -41.30
C ILE A 509 -10.56 -10.17 -39.78
N LEU A 510 -10.82 -8.99 -39.22
CA LEU A 510 -10.87 -8.74 -37.78
C LEU A 510 -12.33 -8.67 -37.32
N THR A 511 -12.70 -9.49 -36.35
CA THR A 511 -13.95 -9.33 -35.59
C THR A 511 -13.61 -8.73 -34.23
N SER A 512 -14.00 -7.47 -34.00
CA SER A 512 -13.75 -6.76 -32.74
C SER A 512 -14.63 -7.30 -31.61
N SER A 513 -14.11 -7.32 -30.38
CA SER A 513 -14.88 -7.65 -29.18
C SER A 513 -15.47 -6.43 -28.47
N GLU A 514 -15.30 -5.23 -29.03
CA GLU A 514 -15.88 -4.01 -28.48
C GLU A 514 -17.42 -4.07 -28.50
N LEU A 515 -18.04 -3.64 -27.40
CA LEU A 515 -19.50 -3.68 -27.25
C LEU A 515 -20.22 -2.79 -28.28
N CYS A 516 -19.62 -1.66 -28.62
CA CYS A 516 -20.24 -0.59 -29.40
C CYS A 516 -19.39 -0.27 -30.62
N THR A 517 -19.65 -0.98 -31.71
CA THR A 517 -18.98 -0.79 -33.00
C THR A 517 -19.97 -0.32 -34.06
N ASN A 518 -19.54 0.56 -34.96
CA ASN A 518 -20.36 0.98 -36.10
C ASN A 518 -20.26 0.02 -37.30
N GLU A 519 -19.17 -0.75 -37.38
CA GLU A 519 -18.91 -1.76 -38.41
C GLU A 519 -18.05 -2.87 -37.80
N ASN A 520 -18.51 -4.11 -37.91
CA ASN A 520 -17.83 -5.29 -37.36
C ASN A 520 -18.44 -6.55 -38.01
N PRO A 521 -17.66 -7.41 -38.71
CA PRO A 521 -16.20 -7.40 -38.84
C PRO A 521 -15.65 -6.38 -39.85
N VAL A 522 -14.34 -6.12 -39.81
CA VAL A 522 -13.61 -5.24 -40.74
C VAL A 522 -12.47 -5.98 -41.44
N GLU A 523 -12.17 -5.60 -42.69
CA GLU A 523 -11.12 -6.20 -43.52
C GLU A 523 -9.81 -5.39 -43.48
N SER A 524 -8.67 -6.06 -43.61
CA SER A 524 -7.35 -5.43 -43.74
C SER A 524 -7.06 -4.91 -45.15
N ASN A 525 -5.92 -4.25 -45.33
CA ASN A 525 -5.27 -4.14 -46.65
C ASN A 525 -4.89 -5.53 -47.21
N ILE A 526 -4.65 -5.60 -48.52
CA ILE A 526 -4.14 -6.80 -49.20
C ILE A 526 -2.62 -6.67 -49.37
N LEU A 527 -1.86 -7.71 -49.00
CA LEU A 527 -0.42 -7.82 -49.26
C LEU A 527 -0.18 -8.75 -50.45
N ASN A 528 0.69 -8.34 -51.37
CA ASN A 528 1.17 -9.18 -52.47
C ASN A 528 2.62 -9.56 -52.20
N LEU A 529 2.92 -10.84 -52.05
CA LEU A 529 4.25 -11.32 -51.70
C LEU A 529 5.07 -11.72 -52.93
N PHE A 530 6.36 -11.39 -52.89
CA PHE A 530 7.33 -11.77 -53.92
C PHE A 530 8.36 -12.72 -53.34
N VAL A 531 8.46 -13.92 -53.93
CA VAL A 531 9.35 -14.99 -53.47
C VAL A 531 10.42 -15.24 -54.53
N ASN A 532 11.68 -14.99 -54.18
CA ASN A 532 12.81 -15.24 -55.08
C ASN A 532 13.09 -16.74 -55.16
N ALA A 533 13.03 -17.30 -56.37
CA ALA A 533 13.37 -18.71 -56.59
C ALA A 533 14.84 -18.98 -56.25
N LEU A 534 15.13 -20.16 -55.70
CA LEU A 534 16.52 -20.60 -55.52
C LEU A 534 17.20 -20.76 -56.89
N PRO A 535 18.50 -20.40 -57.01
CA PRO A 535 19.23 -20.60 -58.27
C PRO A 535 19.31 -22.09 -58.61
N GLU A 536 19.05 -22.45 -59.87
CA GLU A 536 19.22 -23.82 -60.34
C GLU A 536 20.72 -24.10 -60.56
N VAL A 537 21.35 -24.81 -59.63
CA VAL A 537 22.78 -25.14 -59.70
C VAL A 537 23.00 -26.41 -60.50
N THR A 538 23.78 -26.33 -61.57
CA THR A 538 24.16 -27.49 -62.38
C THR A 538 25.66 -27.53 -62.64
N TRP A 539 26.23 -28.74 -62.57
CA TRP A 539 27.60 -29.00 -62.99
C TRP A 539 27.64 -30.39 -63.60
N ARG A 540 27.40 -30.48 -64.92
CA ARG A 540 27.00 -31.75 -65.52
C ARG A 540 28.14 -32.65 -65.97
N ILE A 541 29.33 -32.12 -66.26
CA ILE A 541 30.47 -32.94 -66.74
C ILE A 541 31.79 -32.26 -66.37
N PHE A 542 32.68 -32.98 -65.67
CA PHE A 542 34.10 -32.66 -65.59
C PHE A 542 34.84 -33.73 -66.41
N GLU A 543 35.46 -33.34 -67.52
CA GLU A 543 36.21 -34.25 -68.39
C GLU A 543 37.65 -33.76 -68.60
N PRO A 544 38.65 -34.67 -68.57
CA PRO A 544 38.51 -36.10 -68.22
C PRO A 544 38.21 -36.30 -66.73
N ASP A 545 37.26 -37.20 -66.43
CA ASP A 545 36.89 -37.59 -65.06
C ASP A 545 37.88 -38.60 -64.43
N THR A 546 38.78 -39.13 -65.26
CA THR A 546 39.82 -40.08 -64.90
C THR A 546 41.19 -39.44 -65.12
N LEU A 547 41.91 -39.20 -64.03
CA LEU A 547 43.17 -38.47 -63.99
C LEU A 547 44.27 -39.36 -63.41
N CYS A 548 45.49 -39.28 -63.95
CA CYS A 548 46.65 -39.92 -63.30
C CYS A 548 47.12 -39.06 -62.12
N ASP A 549 47.62 -39.72 -61.07
CA ASP A 549 48.08 -39.07 -59.84
C ASP A 549 49.32 -38.19 -60.04
N ASP A 550 50.05 -38.37 -61.14
CA ASP A 550 51.22 -37.59 -61.54
C ASP A 550 50.91 -36.40 -62.46
N TRP A 551 49.64 -36.14 -62.79
CA TRP A 551 49.24 -35.00 -63.62
C TRP A 551 49.28 -33.67 -62.85
N SER A 552 49.47 -32.57 -63.59
CA SER A 552 49.38 -31.21 -63.04
C SER A 552 47.96 -30.88 -62.56
N THR A 553 47.83 -29.85 -61.71
CA THR A 553 46.53 -29.33 -61.28
C THR A 553 45.65 -28.92 -62.45
N ILE A 554 44.35 -29.24 -62.40
CA ILE A 554 43.38 -28.97 -63.46
C ILE A 554 42.37 -27.95 -62.96
N ALA A 555 42.01 -26.97 -63.79
CA ALA A 555 40.97 -26.01 -63.46
C ALA A 555 39.59 -26.68 -63.48
N LEU A 556 38.84 -26.53 -62.40
CA LEU A 556 37.44 -26.93 -62.34
C LEU A 556 36.61 -25.81 -62.98
N THR A 557 35.87 -26.16 -64.03
CA THR A 557 35.09 -25.20 -64.84
C THR A 557 33.74 -25.82 -65.23
N GLY A 558 32.83 -25.00 -65.76
CA GLY A 558 31.54 -25.46 -66.29
C GLY A 558 30.40 -25.57 -65.27
N GLY A 559 30.60 -25.08 -64.03
CA GLY A 559 29.52 -24.92 -63.05
C GLY A 559 28.65 -23.72 -63.40
N LEU A 560 27.33 -23.89 -63.33
CA LEU A 560 26.33 -22.87 -63.63
C LEU A 560 25.40 -22.68 -62.43
N PRO A 561 25.00 -21.45 -62.07
CA PRO A 561 25.44 -20.16 -62.65
C PRO A 561 26.94 -19.90 -62.42
N GLU A 562 27.61 -19.10 -63.27
CA GLU A 562 29.04 -18.79 -63.13
C GLU A 562 29.34 -18.01 -61.84
N GLY A 563 30.51 -18.24 -61.23
CA GLY A 563 30.95 -17.51 -60.04
C GLY A 563 30.85 -18.28 -58.71
N GLY A 564 30.38 -19.53 -58.74
CA GLY A 564 30.39 -20.43 -57.59
C GLY A 564 31.77 -20.99 -57.25
N THR A 565 31.82 -21.76 -56.18
CA THR A 565 33.05 -22.36 -55.64
C THR A 565 33.03 -23.87 -55.75
N TYR A 566 34.16 -24.46 -56.11
CA TYR A 566 34.35 -25.91 -56.06
C TYR A 566 35.01 -26.32 -54.76
N SER A 567 34.57 -27.43 -54.19
CA SER A 567 35.13 -28.00 -52.96
C SER A 567 35.23 -29.52 -53.05
N GLY A 568 36.15 -30.11 -52.29
CA GLY A 568 36.41 -31.54 -52.28
C GLY A 568 37.88 -31.85 -52.02
N ILE A 569 38.20 -33.13 -51.86
CA ILE A 569 39.57 -33.58 -51.64
C ILE A 569 40.43 -33.22 -52.86
N GLY A 570 41.62 -32.65 -52.64
CA GLY A 570 42.50 -32.18 -53.71
C GLY A 570 42.06 -30.88 -54.38
N VAL A 571 40.97 -30.22 -53.95
CA VAL A 571 40.52 -28.95 -54.52
C VAL A 571 41.10 -27.76 -53.74
N THR A 572 41.70 -26.81 -54.45
CA THR A 572 42.14 -25.53 -53.89
C THR A 572 42.04 -24.45 -54.97
N ASN A 573 41.46 -23.29 -54.65
CA ASN A 573 41.30 -22.16 -55.58
C ASN A 573 40.65 -22.54 -56.93
N ASN A 574 39.55 -23.30 -56.90
CA ASN A 574 38.86 -23.81 -58.10
C ASN A 574 39.76 -24.66 -59.03
N THR A 575 40.82 -25.25 -58.50
CA THR A 575 41.67 -26.22 -59.21
C THR A 575 41.71 -27.53 -58.44
N PHE A 576 41.71 -28.66 -59.15
CA PHE A 576 41.86 -30.00 -58.60
C PHE A 576 43.29 -30.52 -58.80
N ASN A 577 43.90 -31.05 -57.75
CA ASN A 577 45.23 -31.65 -57.76
C ASN A 577 45.15 -33.18 -57.53
N PRO A 578 45.37 -34.00 -58.58
CA PRO A 578 45.32 -35.46 -58.46
C PRO A 578 46.31 -36.03 -57.44
N ALA A 579 47.51 -35.46 -57.32
CA ALA A 579 48.54 -35.91 -56.40
C ALA A 579 48.15 -35.70 -54.92
N ILE A 580 47.39 -34.64 -54.64
CA ILE A 580 46.88 -34.36 -53.29
C ILE A 580 45.66 -35.24 -52.98
N ALA A 581 44.81 -35.48 -53.98
CA ALA A 581 43.64 -36.34 -53.80
C ALA A 581 44.02 -37.82 -53.61
N GLY A 582 45.07 -38.27 -54.30
CA GLY A 582 45.55 -39.65 -54.27
C GLY A 582 44.65 -40.60 -55.06
N PRO A 583 45.08 -41.87 -55.26
CA PRO A 583 44.32 -42.84 -56.03
C PRO A 583 42.95 -43.15 -55.41
N GLY A 584 41.87 -43.07 -56.21
CA GLY A 584 40.51 -43.37 -55.77
C GLY A 584 39.45 -42.54 -56.50
N THR A 585 38.19 -42.76 -56.13
CA THR A 585 37.07 -41.91 -56.56
C THR A 585 36.87 -40.81 -55.52
N HIS A 586 36.85 -39.55 -55.98
CA HIS A 586 36.68 -38.36 -55.13
C HIS A 586 35.48 -37.56 -55.59
N ASP A 587 34.60 -37.22 -54.64
CA ASP A 587 33.46 -36.35 -54.90
C ASP A 587 33.89 -34.88 -54.84
N ILE A 588 33.54 -34.14 -55.88
CA ILE A 588 33.73 -32.69 -55.96
C ILE A 588 32.35 -32.03 -56.00
N ILE A 589 32.17 -30.97 -55.22
CA ILE A 589 30.90 -30.26 -55.08
C ILE A 589 31.06 -28.85 -55.64
N TYR A 590 30.12 -28.43 -56.49
CA TYR A 590 29.96 -27.06 -56.92
C TYR A 590 28.84 -26.38 -56.10
N THR A 591 29.14 -25.25 -55.49
CA THR A 591 28.18 -24.46 -54.71
C THR A 591 28.09 -23.04 -55.28
N PHE A 592 26.88 -22.54 -55.43
CA PHE A 592 26.60 -21.18 -55.89
C PHE A 592 25.66 -20.47 -54.91
N THR A 593 25.88 -19.17 -54.72
CA THR A 593 25.06 -18.28 -53.89
C THR A 593 24.90 -16.98 -54.68
N ASP A 594 23.67 -16.51 -54.86
CA ASP A 594 23.38 -15.28 -55.62
C ASP A 594 23.45 -14.01 -54.77
#